data_AF-A0A093Y3B1-F1
#
_entry.id   AF-A0A093Y3B1-F1
#
_cell.length_a   1.000
_cell.length_b   1.000
_cell.length_c   1.000
_cell.angle_alpha   90.00
_cell.angle_beta   90.00
_cell.angle_gamma   90.00
#
_symmetry.space_group_name_H-M   'P 1'
#
loop_
_entity.id
_entity.type
_entity.pdbx_description
1 polymer ?
#
loop_
_entity_poly.entity_id
_entity_poly.type
_entity_poly.pdbx_seq_one_letter_code
_entity_poly.pdbx_strand_id
1 'polypeptide(L)'
;MPPARVKPSDVAAEAKKTYIPYIESKLGGQWPAHSYLVPESTRMRCEPPSQPSRCRMTAIEGDPVDVALELAITIDKPDGVALVNMANDKRPGGDWEAGVLAPEECICRRSNLVATLKRPAANNNLNPANYPIPTTGGIYSPYVVIFRSGPDRYQLWQKFKTLPVISVPPVRRPKLDPTGLKYSFEQEKELMREKMRTVLRMAVWWGYSDLALGAFGCGPIFRNPTREVATMWRDLLYFDSEFRGHFSNVVFAFDPLDGTNPNPSPDKFSKKDASSKVSGSSSKGKVKAKAASTHLEDMEIFKDVFDPAKMFPR
;
A
#
# COMPACT_ATOMS: atom_id res chain seq x y z
N MET A 1 -19.87 -4.27 29.05
CA MET A 1 -19.37 -5.15 27.98
C MET A 1 -18.60 -4.30 26.98
N PRO A 2 -17.38 -4.64 26.57
CA PRO A 2 -16.75 -3.98 25.44
C PRO A 2 -17.67 -4.14 24.21
N PRO A 3 -17.84 -3.10 23.38
CA PRO A 3 -18.70 -3.18 22.20
C PRO A 3 -18.21 -4.34 21.29
N ALA A 4 -19.15 -5.15 20.81
CA ALA A 4 -18.83 -6.26 19.93
C ALA A 4 -18.11 -5.72 18.68
N ARG A 5 -16.92 -6.28 18.37
CA ARG A 5 -16.18 -5.92 17.15
C ARG A 5 -17.07 -6.19 15.93
N VAL A 6 -17.25 -5.18 15.09
CA VAL A 6 -18.05 -5.29 13.86
C VAL A 6 -17.36 -6.26 12.90
N LYS A 7 -18.12 -7.18 12.31
CA LYS A 7 -17.56 -8.15 11.35
C LYS A 7 -17.13 -7.40 10.09
N PRO A 8 -15.88 -7.60 9.59
CA PRO A 8 -15.41 -6.87 8.41
C PRO A 8 -16.26 -7.10 7.15
N SER A 9 -16.85 -8.28 6.99
CA SER A 9 -17.79 -8.59 5.90
C SER A 9 -19.05 -7.72 5.92
N ASP A 10 -19.57 -7.42 7.12
CA ASP A 10 -20.80 -6.64 7.29
C ASP A 10 -20.50 -5.16 6.99
N VAL A 11 -19.34 -4.67 7.43
CA VAL A 11 -18.82 -3.33 7.08
C VAL A 11 -18.66 -3.18 5.58
N ALA A 12 -18.10 -4.19 4.91
CA ALA A 12 -17.95 -4.18 3.46
C ALA A 12 -19.29 -4.19 2.73
N ALA A 13 -20.25 -5.02 3.19
CA ALA A 13 -21.60 -5.06 2.63
C ALA A 13 -22.31 -3.71 2.77
N GLU A 14 -22.19 -3.04 3.91
CA GLU A 14 -22.73 -1.71 4.15
C GLU A 14 -22.08 -0.65 3.25
N ALA A 15 -20.75 -0.66 3.11
CA ALA A 15 -20.03 0.21 2.17
C ALA A 15 -20.55 0.05 0.74
N LYS A 16 -20.64 -1.20 0.28
CA LYS A 16 -21.03 -1.56 -1.08
C LYS A 16 -22.47 -1.19 -1.42
N LYS A 17 -23.40 -1.45 -0.49
CA LYS A 17 -24.84 -1.31 -0.74
C LYS A 17 -25.36 0.09 -0.45
N THR A 18 -24.75 0.80 0.49
CA THR A 18 -25.28 2.07 1.01
C THR A 18 -24.38 3.25 0.65
N TYR A 19 -23.14 3.26 1.15
CA TYR A 19 -22.33 4.48 1.10
C TYR A 19 -21.68 4.75 -0.26
N ILE A 20 -21.18 3.71 -0.95
CA ILE A 20 -20.58 3.89 -2.27
C ILE A 20 -21.61 4.47 -3.26
N PRO A 21 -22.82 3.89 -3.41
CA PRO A 21 -23.85 4.48 -4.28
C PRO A 21 -24.30 5.89 -3.83
N TYR A 22 -24.35 6.14 -2.53
CA TYR A 22 -24.67 7.47 -2.00
C TYR A 22 -23.61 8.51 -2.41
N ILE A 23 -22.33 8.20 -2.22
CA ILE A 23 -21.21 9.08 -2.59
C ILE A 23 -21.24 9.36 -4.08
N GLU A 24 -21.43 8.34 -4.92
CA GLU A 24 -21.48 8.52 -6.37
C GLU A 24 -22.65 9.38 -6.82
N SER A 25 -23.84 9.17 -6.24
CA SER A 25 -25.05 9.90 -6.65
C SER A 25 -25.15 11.32 -6.10
N LYS A 26 -24.68 11.57 -4.86
CA LYS A 26 -24.84 12.86 -4.17
C LYS A 26 -23.58 13.71 -4.18
N LEU A 27 -22.40 13.07 -4.17
CA LEU A 27 -21.11 13.75 -4.07
C LEU A 27 -20.28 13.60 -5.35
N GLY A 28 -20.73 12.81 -6.34
CA GLY A 28 -19.96 12.55 -7.56
C GLY A 28 -19.64 13.78 -8.42
N GLY A 29 -20.42 14.87 -8.29
CA GLY A 29 -20.10 16.15 -8.93
C GLY A 29 -18.94 16.89 -8.27
N GLN A 30 -18.76 16.73 -6.95
CA GLN A 30 -17.66 17.32 -6.20
C GLN A 30 -16.43 16.41 -6.18
N TRP A 31 -16.65 15.10 -6.00
CA TRP A 31 -15.64 14.07 -5.88
C TRP A 31 -15.93 12.92 -6.84
N PRO A 32 -15.58 13.08 -8.13
CA PRO A 32 -15.78 12.06 -9.13
C PRO A 32 -15.04 10.76 -8.78
N ALA A 33 -15.78 9.65 -8.75
CA ALA A 33 -15.21 8.33 -8.47
C ALA A 33 -14.60 7.72 -9.74
N HIS A 34 -13.52 8.32 -10.25
CA HIS A 34 -12.71 7.80 -11.35
C HIS A 34 -11.23 7.68 -10.97
N SER A 35 -10.45 7.02 -11.81
CA SER A 35 -9.01 6.88 -11.64
C SER A 35 -8.27 6.83 -12.97
N TYR A 36 -6.95 6.98 -12.90
CA TYR A 36 -6.04 6.98 -14.03
C TYR A 36 -5.07 5.81 -13.91
N LEU A 37 -5.12 4.89 -14.87
CA LEU A 37 -4.16 3.80 -14.97
C LEU A 37 -2.84 4.34 -15.56
N VAL A 38 -1.75 4.12 -14.85
CA VAL A 38 -0.38 4.25 -15.35
C VAL A 38 0.10 2.86 -15.72
N PRO A 39 0.13 2.49 -17.02
CA PRO A 39 0.58 1.16 -17.40
C PRO A 39 2.09 0.98 -17.21
N GLU A 40 2.86 2.07 -17.35
CA GLU A 40 4.31 2.08 -17.26
C GLU A 40 4.78 3.43 -16.71
N SER A 41 5.40 3.44 -15.54
CA SER A 41 5.83 4.69 -14.87
C SER A 41 7.10 5.30 -15.45
N THR A 42 7.94 4.52 -16.15
CA THR A 42 9.22 4.96 -16.74
C THR A 42 9.07 6.12 -17.72
N ARG A 43 7.86 6.31 -18.28
CA ARG A 43 7.53 7.42 -19.19
C ARG A 43 7.23 8.73 -18.46
N MET A 44 7.03 8.69 -17.14
CA MET A 44 6.72 9.83 -16.29
C MET A 44 8.03 10.47 -15.83
N ARG A 45 8.54 11.41 -16.62
CA ARG A 45 9.79 12.11 -16.30
C ARG A 45 9.58 13.01 -15.08
N CYS A 46 10.44 12.84 -14.08
CA CYS A 46 10.53 13.72 -12.91
C CYS A 46 11.56 14.82 -13.20
N GLU A 47 11.10 15.98 -13.67
CA GLU A 47 12.00 17.11 -13.89
C GLU A 47 12.51 17.66 -12.54
N PRO A 48 13.80 18.00 -12.40
CA PRO A 48 14.33 18.50 -11.13
C PRO A 48 13.49 19.66 -10.59
N PRO A 49 13.18 19.68 -9.28
CA PRO A 49 12.31 20.68 -8.71
C PRO A 49 13.02 22.04 -8.69
N SER A 50 12.27 23.11 -9.00
CA SER A 50 12.79 24.48 -8.95
C SER A 50 13.23 24.88 -7.53
N GLN A 51 12.58 24.33 -6.51
CA GLN A 51 12.91 24.50 -5.10
C GLN A 51 13.07 23.13 -4.44
N PRO A 52 14.30 22.60 -4.33
CA PRO A 52 14.53 21.29 -3.77
C PRO A 52 14.23 21.27 -2.26
N SER A 53 13.42 20.30 -1.85
CA SER A 53 13.06 20.04 -0.46
C SER A 53 13.97 18.98 0.15
N ARG A 54 14.25 19.12 1.45
CA ARG A 54 14.90 18.05 2.21
C ARG A 54 13.84 17.09 2.75
N CYS A 55 13.75 15.90 2.16
CA CYS A 55 12.77 14.89 2.53
C CYS A 55 12.91 14.43 3.98
N ARG A 56 11.89 14.64 4.82
CA ARG A 56 11.81 14.06 6.17
C ARG A 56 11.12 12.70 6.10
N MET A 57 11.87 11.63 6.34
CA MET A 57 11.33 10.27 6.42
C MET A 57 11.08 9.93 7.89
N THR A 58 9.86 9.53 8.22
CA THR A 58 9.48 9.18 9.59
C THR A 58 8.74 7.85 9.62
N ALA A 59 9.05 6.99 10.59
CA ALA A 59 8.30 5.77 10.85
C ALA A 59 7.58 5.90 12.20
N ILE A 60 6.26 5.74 12.18
CA ILE A 60 5.39 5.91 13.35
C ILE A 60 4.39 4.76 13.43
N GLU A 61 3.86 4.54 14.63
CA GLU A 61 2.73 3.63 14.86
C GLU A 61 1.43 4.33 14.46
N GLY A 62 0.57 3.67 13.69
CA GLY A 62 -0.73 4.22 13.29
C GLY A 62 -1.30 3.65 11.99
N ASP A 63 -2.58 3.96 11.72
CA ASP A 63 -3.26 3.65 10.45
C ASP A 63 -2.82 4.67 9.38
N PRO A 64 -2.41 4.23 8.17
CA PRO A 64 -1.87 5.12 7.15
C PRO A 64 -2.90 6.14 6.60
N VAL A 65 -4.20 5.84 6.65
CA VAL A 65 -5.26 6.78 6.26
C VAL A 65 -5.38 7.89 7.28
N ASP A 66 -5.37 7.54 8.57
CA ASP A 66 -5.48 8.53 9.65
C ASP A 66 -4.22 9.42 9.69
N VAL A 67 -3.04 8.83 9.52
CA VAL A 67 -1.77 9.56 9.36
C VAL A 67 -1.79 10.50 8.15
N ALA A 68 -2.33 10.07 7.01
CA ALA A 68 -2.47 10.94 5.84
C ALA A 68 -3.35 12.16 6.12
N LEU A 69 -4.49 11.96 6.81
CA LEU A 69 -5.41 13.04 7.17
C LEU A 69 -4.80 14.00 8.19
N GLU A 70 -4.07 13.50 9.18
CA GLU A 70 -3.38 14.32 10.18
C GLU A 70 -2.22 15.12 9.56
N LEU A 71 -1.46 14.50 8.66
CA LEU A 71 -0.39 15.19 7.92
C LEU A 71 -0.99 16.31 7.06
N ALA A 72 -2.10 16.06 6.37
CA ALA A 72 -2.78 17.07 5.54
C ALA A 72 -3.24 18.29 6.35
N ILE A 73 -3.70 18.08 7.59
CA ILE A 73 -4.03 19.16 8.54
C ILE A 73 -2.75 19.89 8.97
N THR A 74 -1.69 19.16 9.30
CA THR A 74 -0.43 19.73 9.78
C THR A 74 0.25 20.63 8.75
N ILE A 75 0.16 20.28 7.47
CA ILE A 75 0.72 21.08 6.37
C ILE A 75 -0.25 22.14 5.82
N ASP A 76 -1.45 22.27 6.40
CA ASP A 76 -2.53 23.17 5.96
C ASP A 76 -2.89 23.01 4.46
N LYS A 77 -2.86 21.76 3.97
CA LYS A 77 -3.22 21.39 2.58
C LYS A 77 -4.06 20.12 2.59
N PRO A 78 -5.40 20.23 2.58
CA PRO A 78 -6.31 19.09 2.65
C PRO A 78 -6.07 18.03 1.57
N ASP A 79 -5.76 18.45 0.34
CA ASP A 79 -5.46 17.57 -0.79
C ASP A 79 -3.95 17.52 -1.10
N GLY A 80 -3.09 17.90 -0.13
CA GLY A 80 -1.64 18.00 -0.32
C GLY A 80 -0.87 16.71 -0.06
N VAL A 81 -1.52 15.69 0.52
CA VAL A 81 -0.89 14.42 0.92
C VAL A 81 -1.45 13.27 0.11
N ALA A 82 -0.60 12.54 -0.61
CA ALA A 82 -1.01 11.30 -1.26
C ALA A 82 -0.83 10.08 -0.35
N LEU A 83 -1.91 9.31 -0.22
CA LEU A 83 -1.91 8.01 0.46
C LEU A 83 -1.45 6.93 -0.53
N VAL A 84 -0.52 6.07 -0.12
CA VAL A 84 -0.09 4.93 -0.94
C VAL A 84 -0.81 3.66 -0.51
N ASN A 85 -1.61 3.11 -1.43
CA ASN A 85 -2.30 1.83 -1.28
C ASN A 85 -1.43 0.68 -1.79
N MET A 86 -1.31 -0.36 -0.98
CA MET A 86 -0.58 -1.60 -1.25
C MET A 86 -1.46 -2.55 -2.06
N ALA A 87 -1.72 -2.18 -3.30
CA ALA A 87 -2.81 -2.72 -4.10
C ALA A 87 -2.67 -4.21 -4.43
N ASN A 88 -3.78 -4.89 -4.61
CA ASN A 88 -3.83 -6.17 -5.30
C ASN A 88 -3.65 -5.94 -6.81
N ASP A 89 -2.87 -6.79 -7.47
CA ASP A 89 -2.56 -6.70 -8.90
C ASP A 89 -3.74 -7.14 -9.80
N LYS A 90 -4.59 -8.04 -9.29
CA LYS A 90 -5.62 -8.73 -10.08
C LYS A 90 -7.04 -8.26 -9.80
N ARG A 91 -7.33 -7.81 -8.58
CA ARG A 91 -8.69 -7.51 -8.13
C ARG A 91 -8.77 -6.16 -7.41
N PRO A 92 -9.68 -5.27 -7.79
CA PRO A 92 -9.85 -3.99 -7.10
C PRO A 92 -10.30 -4.22 -5.65
N GLY A 93 -9.47 -3.80 -4.71
CA GLY A 93 -9.72 -3.99 -3.27
C GLY A 93 -9.44 -5.40 -2.76
N GLY A 94 -8.71 -6.24 -3.49
CA GLY A 94 -8.35 -7.59 -3.03
C GLY A 94 -9.57 -8.43 -2.62
N ASP A 95 -9.58 -8.89 -1.37
CA ASP A 95 -10.68 -9.64 -0.75
C ASP A 95 -11.47 -8.77 0.26
N TRP A 96 -11.71 -7.49 -0.03
CA TRP A 96 -12.31 -6.55 0.93
C TRP A 96 -13.72 -6.92 1.40
N GLU A 97 -14.50 -7.64 0.57
CA GLU A 97 -15.83 -8.17 0.93
C GLU A 97 -15.75 -9.35 1.91
N ALA A 98 -14.58 -9.98 2.02
CA ALA A 98 -14.32 -11.05 2.97
C ALA A 98 -13.85 -10.51 4.33
N GLY A 99 -13.69 -11.41 5.30
CA GLY A 99 -13.20 -11.11 6.65
C GLY A 99 -11.69 -10.84 6.75
N VAL A 100 -10.98 -10.62 5.64
CA VAL A 100 -9.52 -10.46 5.62
C VAL A 100 -9.15 -9.06 6.10
N LEU A 101 -8.28 -8.96 7.11
CA LEU A 101 -7.69 -7.70 7.58
C LEU A 101 -6.32 -7.51 6.93
N ALA A 102 -6.32 -6.80 5.82
CA ALA A 102 -5.14 -6.48 5.04
C ALA A 102 -5.20 -5.00 4.64
N PRO A 103 -4.05 -4.37 4.32
CA PRO A 103 -3.98 -2.91 4.17
C PRO A 103 -4.99 -2.35 3.16
N GLU A 104 -5.05 -2.93 1.96
CA GLU A 104 -5.98 -2.48 0.91
C GLU A 104 -7.44 -2.71 1.32
N GLU A 105 -7.75 -3.87 1.88
CA GLU A 105 -9.10 -4.24 2.32
C GLU A 105 -9.63 -3.31 3.42
N CYS A 106 -8.75 -2.89 4.35
CA CYS A 106 -9.09 -1.94 5.39
C CYS A 106 -9.44 -0.56 4.80
N ILE A 107 -8.64 -0.05 3.86
CA ILE A 107 -8.92 1.21 3.14
C ILE A 107 -10.24 1.10 2.38
N CYS A 108 -10.45 -0.02 1.67
CA CYS A 108 -11.65 -0.26 0.86
C CYS A 108 -12.94 -0.31 1.69
N ARG A 109 -12.90 -0.86 2.91
CA ARG A 109 -14.08 -0.91 3.79
C ARG A 109 -14.46 0.47 4.35
N ARG A 110 -13.49 1.38 4.50
CA ARG A 110 -13.70 2.72 5.05
C ARG A 110 -13.88 3.84 4.01
N SER A 111 -13.81 3.50 2.73
CA SER A 111 -13.81 4.48 1.63
C SER A 111 -14.54 4.01 0.38
N ASN A 112 -14.65 4.87 -0.62
CA ASN A 112 -15.13 4.52 -1.96
C ASN A 112 -14.01 4.03 -2.90
N LEU A 113 -12.81 3.70 -2.39
CA LEU A 113 -11.63 3.35 -3.20
C LEU A 113 -11.95 2.28 -4.26
N VAL A 114 -12.68 1.22 -3.90
CA VAL A 114 -13.08 0.13 -4.82
C VAL A 114 -13.83 0.64 -6.05
N ALA A 115 -14.68 1.66 -5.89
CA ALA A 115 -15.40 2.27 -7.01
C ALA A 115 -14.44 3.04 -7.93
N THR A 116 -13.51 3.81 -7.35
CA THR A 116 -12.49 4.54 -8.11
C THR A 116 -11.57 3.59 -8.88
N LEU A 117 -11.14 2.49 -8.26
CA LEU A 117 -10.28 1.46 -8.86
C LEU A 117 -10.94 0.77 -10.06
N LYS A 118 -12.28 0.63 -10.05
CA LYS A 118 -13.05 0.00 -11.12
C LYS A 118 -13.38 0.92 -12.29
N ARG A 119 -13.34 2.24 -12.09
CA ARG A 119 -13.82 3.21 -13.09
C ARG A 119 -12.64 4.03 -13.66
N PRO A 120 -12.13 3.67 -14.86
CA PRO A 120 -11.21 4.54 -15.58
C PRO A 120 -11.86 5.91 -15.85
N ALA A 121 -11.06 6.98 -15.82
CA ALA A 121 -11.50 8.30 -16.23
C ALA A 121 -11.92 8.30 -17.71
N ALA A 122 -12.95 9.08 -18.06
CA ALA A 122 -13.55 9.08 -19.39
C ALA A 122 -12.57 9.52 -20.51
N ASN A 123 -11.51 10.24 -20.17
CA ASN A 123 -10.45 10.65 -21.09
C ASN A 123 -9.33 9.61 -21.24
N ASN A 124 -9.42 8.46 -20.58
CA ASN A 124 -8.45 7.37 -20.72
C ASN A 124 -8.76 6.53 -21.96
N ASN A 125 -8.56 7.11 -23.15
CA ASN A 125 -8.85 6.49 -24.45
C ASN A 125 -8.01 5.24 -24.77
N LEU A 126 -7.05 4.89 -23.89
CA LEU A 126 -6.08 3.83 -24.11
C LEU A 126 -6.47 2.50 -23.43
N ASN A 127 -7.31 2.52 -22.39
CA ASN A 127 -7.69 1.29 -21.68
C ASN A 127 -9.12 1.35 -21.11
N PRO A 128 -10.00 0.40 -21.49
CA PRO A 128 -11.38 0.34 -20.98
C PRO A 128 -11.46 -0.20 -19.55
N ALA A 129 -10.36 -0.76 -19.01
CA ALA A 129 -10.29 -1.33 -17.68
C ALA A 129 -8.95 -1.00 -17.01
N ASN A 130 -8.98 -0.78 -15.69
CA ASN A 130 -7.78 -0.54 -14.89
C ASN A 130 -7.06 -1.83 -14.45
N TYR A 131 -7.75 -2.97 -14.50
CA TYR A 131 -7.26 -4.26 -14.01
C TYR A 131 -7.14 -5.28 -15.14
N PRO A 132 -6.15 -6.19 -15.08
CA PRO A 132 -5.10 -6.28 -14.06
C PRO A 132 -4.09 -5.13 -14.13
N ILE A 133 -3.55 -4.73 -12.98
CA ILE A 133 -2.52 -3.68 -12.91
C ILE A 133 -1.22 -4.24 -13.52
N PRO A 134 -0.60 -3.56 -14.50
CA PRO A 134 0.68 -3.99 -15.06
C PRO A 134 1.79 -4.08 -14.00
N THR A 135 2.78 -4.93 -14.26
CA THR A 135 3.85 -5.25 -13.29
C THR A 135 4.57 -4.04 -12.71
N THR A 136 4.87 -3.03 -13.53
CA THR A 136 5.51 -1.76 -13.13
C THR A 136 4.55 -0.57 -13.17
N GLY A 137 3.25 -0.85 -13.28
CA GLY A 137 2.18 0.15 -13.32
C GLY A 137 1.56 0.45 -11.96
N GLY A 138 0.59 1.36 -11.98
CA GLY A 138 -0.18 1.78 -10.81
C GLY A 138 -1.46 2.49 -11.21
N ILE A 139 -2.34 2.73 -10.25
CA ILE A 139 -3.60 3.47 -10.45
C ILE A 139 -3.60 4.70 -9.55
N TYR A 140 -3.90 5.85 -10.12
CA TYR A 140 -4.08 7.09 -9.36
C TYR A 140 -5.57 7.44 -9.24
N SER A 141 -6.04 7.57 -8.00
CA SER A 141 -7.41 7.95 -7.66
C SER A 141 -7.40 9.30 -6.93
N PRO A 142 -7.78 10.42 -7.59
CA PRO A 142 -7.62 11.76 -7.01
C PRO A 142 -8.57 12.05 -5.84
N TYR A 143 -9.78 11.49 -5.86
CA TYR A 143 -10.86 11.87 -4.92
C TYR A 143 -11.44 10.65 -4.20
N VAL A 144 -10.61 9.96 -3.42
CA VAL A 144 -11.09 8.85 -2.59
C VAL A 144 -11.74 9.41 -1.34
N VAL A 145 -13.04 9.17 -1.19
CA VAL A 145 -13.85 9.65 -0.09
C VAL A 145 -13.76 8.66 1.07
N ILE A 146 -13.19 9.10 2.18
CA ILE A 146 -13.14 8.40 3.46
C ILE A 146 -14.35 8.85 4.30
N PHE A 147 -15.19 7.89 4.67
CA PHE A 147 -16.46 8.18 5.34
C PHE A 147 -16.57 7.56 6.74
N ARG A 148 -15.58 6.76 7.16
CA ARG A 148 -15.55 6.16 8.50
C ARG A 148 -14.12 5.95 9.02
N SER A 149 -14.06 5.65 10.31
CA SER A 149 -12.84 5.34 11.07
C SER A 149 -12.23 4.00 10.64
N GLY A 150 -10.98 3.76 11.08
CA GLY A 150 -10.21 2.56 10.78
C GLY A 150 -10.77 1.25 11.36
N PRO A 151 -10.04 0.14 11.15
CA PRO A 151 -10.48 -1.22 11.47
C PRO A 151 -10.77 -1.50 12.94
N ASP A 152 -10.33 -0.64 13.87
CA ASP A 152 -10.64 -0.75 15.29
C ASP A 152 -12.14 -0.70 15.59
N ARG A 153 -12.87 0.19 14.89
CA ARG A 153 -14.29 0.48 15.18
C ARG A 153 -15.16 0.65 13.95
N TYR A 154 -14.60 0.99 12.79
CA TYR A 154 -15.34 1.33 11.57
C TYR A 154 -16.50 2.33 11.80
N GLN A 155 -16.32 3.26 12.75
CA GLN A 155 -17.35 4.23 13.12
C GLN A 155 -17.53 5.27 12.02
N LEU A 156 -18.77 5.44 11.53
CA LEU A 156 -19.15 6.42 10.52
C LEU A 156 -18.90 7.86 11.00
N TRP A 157 -18.39 8.69 10.11
CA TRP A 157 -18.19 10.12 10.36
C TRP A 157 -19.40 10.95 9.94
N GLN A 158 -19.62 12.07 10.62
CA GLN A 158 -20.62 13.06 10.22
C GLN A 158 -20.21 13.85 8.98
N LYS A 159 -18.89 14.07 8.81
CA LYS A 159 -18.31 14.77 7.66
C LYS A 159 -17.32 13.85 6.97
N PHE A 160 -17.54 13.63 5.67
CA PHE A 160 -16.61 12.84 4.86
C PHE A 160 -15.40 13.69 4.47
N LYS A 161 -14.27 13.02 4.28
CA LYS A 161 -13.00 13.64 3.87
C LYS A 161 -12.52 12.98 2.59
N THR A 162 -11.69 13.67 1.83
CA THR A 162 -11.04 13.11 0.64
C THR A 162 -9.56 12.93 0.85
N LEU A 163 -9.00 11.94 0.17
CA LEU A 163 -7.57 11.77 -0.02
C LEU A 163 -7.29 11.36 -1.48
N PRO A 164 -6.21 11.88 -2.07
CA PRO A 164 -5.64 11.29 -3.26
C PRO A 164 -4.92 9.98 -2.90
N VAL A 165 -5.14 8.93 -3.70
CA VAL A 165 -4.59 7.60 -3.47
C VAL A 165 -3.79 7.11 -4.67
N ILE A 166 -2.55 6.71 -4.42
CA ILE A 166 -1.66 6.05 -5.38
C ILE A 166 -1.66 4.56 -5.05
N SER A 167 -2.25 3.74 -5.92
CA SER A 167 -2.38 2.29 -5.76
C SER A 167 -1.33 1.57 -6.59
N VAL A 168 -0.33 0.97 -5.94
CA VAL A 168 0.74 0.20 -6.60
C VAL A 168 0.88 -1.15 -5.92
N PRO A 169 0.88 -2.26 -6.69
CA PRO A 169 1.02 -3.59 -6.10
C PRO A 169 2.48 -3.85 -5.72
N PRO A 170 2.83 -4.08 -4.44
CA PRO A 170 4.19 -4.49 -4.05
C PRO A 170 4.49 -5.93 -4.48
N VAL A 171 5.76 -6.33 -4.46
CA VAL A 171 6.14 -7.74 -4.67
C VAL A 171 5.59 -8.58 -3.53
N ARG A 172 5.01 -9.75 -3.83
CA ARG A 172 4.38 -10.62 -2.82
C ARG A 172 5.17 -11.91 -2.65
N ARG A 173 5.66 -12.12 -1.43
CA ARG A 173 6.37 -13.31 -0.93
C ARG A 173 7.54 -13.71 -1.84
N PRO A 174 8.51 -12.82 -2.07
CA PRO A 174 9.68 -13.13 -2.88
C PRO A 174 10.48 -14.28 -2.24
N LYS A 175 11.33 -14.93 -3.03
CA LYS A 175 12.23 -15.94 -2.46
C LYS A 175 13.33 -15.22 -1.67
N LEU A 176 13.49 -15.63 -0.40
CA LEU A 176 14.51 -15.09 0.49
C LEU A 176 15.67 -16.06 0.65
N ASP A 177 16.84 -15.51 0.97
CA ASP A 177 18.03 -16.28 1.32
C ASP A 177 17.80 -17.15 2.59
N PRO A 178 18.73 -18.07 2.94
CA PRO A 178 18.57 -18.91 4.13
C PRO A 178 18.42 -18.15 5.44
N THR A 179 18.91 -16.90 5.51
CA THR A 179 18.76 -16.05 6.70
C THR A 179 17.38 -15.40 6.79
N GLY A 180 16.65 -15.31 5.68
CA GLY A 180 15.37 -14.61 5.58
C GLY A 180 15.50 -13.08 5.63
N LEU A 181 16.72 -12.55 5.53
CA LEU A 181 17.02 -11.12 5.65
C LEU A 181 17.31 -10.45 4.32
N LYS A 182 17.49 -11.23 3.25
CA LYS A 182 17.79 -10.74 1.91
C LYS A 182 16.98 -11.47 0.85
N TYR A 183 16.80 -10.81 -0.29
CA TYR A 183 16.28 -11.47 -1.49
C TYR A 183 17.26 -12.54 -1.97
N SER A 184 16.75 -13.69 -2.39
CA SER A 184 17.56 -14.72 -3.07
C SER A 184 17.89 -14.34 -4.50
N PHE A 185 17.00 -13.58 -5.16
CA PHE A 185 17.11 -13.24 -6.57
C PHE A 185 17.13 -11.72 -6.76
N GLU A 186 18.12 -11.23 -7.48
CA GLU A 186 18.26 -9.79 -7.78
C GLU A 186 17.08 -9.27 -8.60
N GLN A 187 16.48 -10.10 -9.45
CA GLN A 187 15.31 -9.71 -10.25
C GLN A 187 14.10 -9.35 -9.39
N GLU A 188 13.86 -10.08 -8.29
CA GLU A 188 12.75 -9.78 -7.37
C GLU A 188 13.04 -8.52 -6.55
N LYS A 189 14.30 -8.32 -6.17
CA LYS A 189 14.77 -7.11 -5.49
C LYS A 189 14.59 -5.87 -6.38
N GLU A 190 15.05 -5.93 -7.63
CA GLU A 190 14.92 -4.82 -8.58
C GLU A 190 13.45 -4.58 -8.95
N LEU A 191 12.62 -5.63 -9.06
CA LEU A 191 11.19 -5.46 -9.27
C LEU A 191 10.52 -4.71 -8.09
N MET A 192 10.91 -5.02 -6.85
CA MET A 192 10.42 -4.29 -5.69
C MET A 192 10.86 -2.82 -5.74
N ARG A 193 12.14 -2.57 -6.06
CA ARG A 193 12.68 -1.22 -6.23
C ARG A 193 11.94 -0.45 -7.33
N GLU A 194 11.65 -1.06 -8.47
CA GLU A 194 10.94 -0.42 -9.57
C GLU A 194 9.49 -0.08 -9.21
N LYS A 195 8.80 -0.95 -8.45
CA LYS A 195 7.47 -0.63 -7.90
C LYS A 195 7.51 0.56 -6.94
N MET A 196 8.57 0.70 -6.16
CA MET A 196 8.78 1.89 -5.32
C MET A 196 9.05 3.14 -6.16
N ARG A 197 9.85 3.03 -7.25
CA ARG A 197 10.00 4.12 -8.24
C ARG A 197 8.67 4.51 -8.85
N THR A 198 7.80 3.55 -9.18
CA THR A 198 6.45 3.83 -9.69
C THR A 198 5.64 4.67 -8.71
N VAL A 199 5.64 4.37 -7.41
CA VAL A 199 4.98 5.20 -6.40
C VAL A 199 5.51 6.64 -6.44
N LEU A 200 6.84 6.80 -6.44
CA LEU A 200 7.47 8.12 -6.40
C LEU A 200 7.25 8.92 -7.69
N ARG A 201 7.40 8.32 -8.87
CA ARG A 201 7.13 8.97 -10.16
C ARG A 201 5.68 9.43 -10.27
N MET A 202 4.75 8.59 -9.84
CA MET A 202 3.33 8.95 -9.77
C MET A 202 3.12 10.16 -8.85
N ALA A 203 3.69 10.13 -7.64
CA ALA A 203 3.57 11.25 -6.71
C ALA A 203 4.13 12.56 -7.29
N VAL A 204 5.33 12.54 -7.87
CA VAL A 204 5.94 13.73 -8.49
C VAL A 204 5.08 14.25 -9.64
N TRP A 205 4.60 13.37 -10.52
CA TRP A 205 3.82 13.75 -11.69
C TRP A 205 2.51 14.46 -11.34
N TRP A 206 1.84 14.04 -10.26
CA TRP A 206 0.63 14.70 -9.76
C TRP A 206 0.91 15.81 -8.73
N GLY A 207 2.18 16.16 -8.50
CA GLY A 207 2.57 17.31 -7.69
C GLY A 207 2.53 17.07 -6.18
N TYR A 208 2.62 15.81 -5.73
CA TYR A 208 2.65 15.46 -4.32
C TYR A 208 4.09 15.44 -3.77
N SER A 209 4.38 16.37 -2.86
CA SER A 209 5.62 16.39 -2.08
C SER A 209 5.50 15.65 -0.74
N ASP A 210 4.28 15.30 -0.33
CA ASP A 210 3.97 14.75 0.98
C ASP A 210 3.23 13.42 0.83
N LEU A 211 3.78 12.37 1.42
CA LEU A 211 3.29 11.00 1.28
C LEU A 211 3.03 10.36 2.64
N ALA A 212 1.94 9.59 2.70
CA ALA A 212 1.66 8.66 3.78
C ALA A 212 1.56 7.24 3.21
N LEU A 213 2.32 6.31 3.77
CA LEU A 213 2.39 4.93 3.33
C LEU A 213 2.23 4.00 4.53
N GLY A 214 1.65 2.82 4.30
CA GLY A 214 1.85 1.69 5.21
C GLY A 214 3.25 1.10 5.10
N ALA A 215 3.47 -0.06 5.73
CA ALA A 215 4.70 -0.84 5.60
C ALA A 215 4.84 -1.48 4.19
N PHE A 216 5.01 -0.68 3.14
CA PHE A 216 4.92 -1.08 1.72
C PHE A 216 5.80 -2.30 1.38
N GLY A 217 5.17 -3.44 1.09
CA GLY A 217 5.81 -4.73 0.81
C GLY A 217 6.29 -5.51 2.05
N CYS A 218 6.20 -4.96 3.24
CA CYS A 218 6.57 -5.63 4.49
C CYS A 218 5.37 -6.37 5.12
N GLY A 219 5.57 -6.91 6.33
CA GLY A 219 4.52 -7.62 7.07
C GLY A 219 4.21 -9.03 6.54
N PRO A 220 3.29 -9.75 7.19
CA PRO A 220 3.10 -11.19 6.98
C PRO A 220 2.43 -11.56 5.65
N ILE A 221 1.76 -10.60 5.01
CA ILE A 221 1.09 -10.78 3.71
C ILE A 221 2.12 -10.79 2.58
N PHE A 222 3.04 -9.82 2.58
CA PHE A 222 3.99 -9.57 1.51
C PHE A 222 5.37 -10.17 1.75
N ARG A 223 5.84 -10.25 3.00
CA ARG A 223 7.09 -10.95 3.39
C ARG A 223 8.34 -10.53 2.62
N ASN A 224 8.45 -9.26 2.19
CA ASN A 224 9.74 -8.74 1.74
C ASN A 224 10.66 -8.53 2.96
N PRO A 225 11.99 -8.59 2.79
CA PRO A 225 12.93 -8.35 3.88
C PRO A 225 12.91 -6.87 4.27
N THR A 226 12.37 -6.57 5.46
CA THR A 226 12.07 -5.20 5.93
C THR A 226 13.25 -4.24 5.82
N ARG A 227 14.46 -4.68 6.23
CA ARG A 227 15.67 -3.83 6.17
C ARG A 227 16.07 -3.47 4.74
N GLU A 228 15.96 -4.41 3.79
CA GLU A 228 16.22 -4.13 2.38
C GLU A 228 15.18 -3.13 1.84
N VAL A 229 13.90 -3.30 2.18
CA VAL A 229 12.83 -2.37 1.78
C VAL A 229 13.04 -0.97 2.35
N ALA A 230 13.32 -0.85 3.64
CA ALA A 230 13.64 0.44 4.27
C ALA A 230 14.87 1.10 3.62
N THR A 231 15.89 0.30 3.30
CA THR A 231 17.10 0.78 2.61
C THR A 231 16.78 1.28 1.20
N MET A 232 15.94 0.57 0.45
CA MET A 232 15.48 1.01 -0.87
C MET A 232 14.71 2.33 -0.78
N TRP A 233 13.83 2.52 0.21
CA TRP A 233 13.10 3.79 0.39
C TRP A 233 14.05 4.95 0.66
N ARG A 234 15.01 4.76 1.58
CA ARG A 234 16.05 5.74 1.86
C ARG A 234 16.80 6.10 0.58
N ASP A 235 17.30 5.09 -0.13
CA ASP A 235 18.17 5.31 -1.29
C ASP A 235 17.43 6.06 -2.40
N LEU A 236 16.18 5.69 -2.68
CA LEU A 236 15.34 6.39 -3.65
C LEU A 236 15.05 7.84 -3.23
N LEU A 237 14.69 8.09 -1.97
CA LEU A 237 14.28 9.42 -1.52
C LEU A 237 15.45 10.40 -1.32
N TYR A 238 16.65 9.89 -1.01
CA TYR A 238 17.81 10.72 -0.66
C TYR A 238 18.93 10.73 -1.68
N PHE A 239 19.21 9.59 -2.32
CA PHE A 239 20.42 9.42 -3.13
C PHE A 239 20.11 9.31 -4.62
N ASP A 240 18.94 8.82 -5.01
CA ASP A 240 18.53 8.75 -6.40
C ASP A 240 18.25 10.15 -6.97
N SER A 241 18.99 10.52 -8.01
CA SER A 241 18.87 11.83 -8.67
C SER A 241 17.49 12.06 -9.28
N GLU A 242 16.72 11.00 -9.55
CA GLU A 242 15.37 11.11 -10.11
C GLU A 242 14.37 11.71 -9.10
N PHE A 243 14.56 11.46 -7.79
CA PHE A 243 13.59 11.85 -6.75
C PHE A 243 14.14 12.83 -5.72
N ARG A 244 15.47 12.97 -5.66
CA ARG A 244 16.12 13.87 -4.70
C ARG A 244 15.60 15.30 -4.87
N GLY A 245 15.07 15.85 -3.77
CA GLY A 245 14.56 17.22 -3.74
C GLY A 245 13.05 17.34 -3.96
N HIS A 246 12.36 16.29 -4.41
CA HIS A 246 10.92 16.36 -4.71
C HIS A 246 10.01 16.28 -3.48
N PHE A 247 10.46 15.58 -2.45
CA PHE A 247 9.63 15.24 -1.29
C PHE A 247 9.99 16.07 -0.06
N SER A 248 8.96 16.50 0.68
CA SER A 248 9.05 17.24 1.93
C SER A 248 8.87 16.32 3.14
N ASN A 249 7.78 15.54 3.16
CA ASN A 249 7.50 14.57 4.21
C ASN A 249 7.10 13.22 3.61
N VAL A 250 7.71 12.13 4.08
CA VAL A 250 7.31 10.77 3.76
C VAL A 250 7.13 10.02 5.08
N VAL A 251 5.88 9.70 5.40
CA VAL A 251 5.52 9.06 6.68
C VAL A 251 5.14 7.61 6.43
N PHE A 252 5.82 6.70 7.11
CA PHE A 252 5.57 5.27 7.12
C PHE A 252 4.81 4.92 8.40
N ALA A 253 3.53 4.60 8.25
CA ALA A 253 2.64 4.22 9.33
C ALA A 253 2.62 2.68 9.47
N PHE A 254 2.86 2.19 10.68
CA PHE A 254 2.83 0.77 11.02
C PHE A 254 1.60 0.50 11.87
N ASP A 255 0.60 -0.16 11.30
CA ASP A 255 -0.65 -0.48 11.99
C ASP A 255 -0.50 -1.80 12.78
N PRO A 256 -0.84 -1.84 14.08
CA PRO A 256 -0.87 -3.06 14.87
C PRO A 256 -1.75 -4.18 14.28
N LEU A 257 -2.75 -3.81 13.49
CA LEU A 257 -3.70 -4.73 12.88
C LEU A 257 -3.19 -5.33 11.57
N ASP A 258 -2.08 -4.82 11.01
CA ASP A 258 -1.46 -5.36 9.80
C ASP A 258 -1.07 -6.83 9.99
N GLY A 259 -1.85 -7.72 9.35
CA GLY A 259 -1.58 -9.15 9.37
C GLY A 259 -2.23 -9.95 10.49
N THR A 260 -3.11 -9.35 11.28
CA THR A 260 -3.98 -10.10 12.20
C THR A 260 -5.08 -10.81 11.40
N ASN A 261 -4.86 -12.08 11.03
CA ASN A 261 -5.94 -12.95 10.56
C ASN A 261 -6.66 -13.52 11.78
N PRO A 262 -7.91 -13.13 12.10
CA PRO A 262 -8.68 -13.82 13.13
C PRO A 262 -9.08 -15.25 12.72
N ASN A 263 -8.92 -15.62 11.44
CA ASN A 263 -9.12 -16.99 10.95
C ASN A 263 -8.12 -17.31 9.80
N PRO A 264 -7.14 -18.20 10.00
CA PRO A 264 -6.41 -18.78 8.88
C PRO A 264 -7.32 -19.79 8.18
N SER A 265 -8.03 -19.39 7.13
CA SER A 265 -8.64 -20.37 6.23
C SER A 265 -7.53 -21.15 5.54
N PRO A 266 -7.56 -22.50 5.53
CA PRO A 266 -6.56 -23.30 4.85
C PRO A 266 -6.68 -23.08 3.33
N ASP A 267 -5.53 -22.81 2.70
CA ASP A 267 -5.36 -22.64 1.26
C ASP A 267 -6.13 -23.71 0.47
N LYS A 268 -7.23 -23.31 -0.17
CA LYS A 268 -7.82 -24.05 -1.29
C LYS A 268 -7.62 -23.22 -2.55
N PHE A 269 -6.45 -23.39 -3.16
CA PHE A 269 -6.33 -23.18 -4.60
C PHE A 269 -5.85 -24.49 -5.23
N SER A 270 -6.72 -24.98 -6.12
CA SER A 270 -6.67 -26.23 -6.85
C SER A 270 -5.37 -26.43 -7.63
N LYS A 271 -4.66 -27.52 -7.34
CA LYS A 271 -3.80 -28.20 -8.32
C LYS A 271 -4.56 -29.44 -8.81
N LYS A 272 -5.08 -29.37 -10.03
CA LYS A 272 -5.34 -30.54 -10.86
C LYS A 272 -4.07 -30.83 -11.64
N ASP A 273 -3.60 -32.07 -11.51
CA ASP A 273 -3.04 -32.94 -12.55
C ASP A 273 -1.75 -33.68 -12.16
N ALA A 274 -1.79 -34.96 -12.54
CA ALA A 274 -0.75 -35.98 -12.60
C ALA A 274 -0.21 -36.58 -11.28
N SER A 275 -0.73 -37.77 -10.93
CA SER A 275 -0.01 -38.74 -10.10
C SER A 275 0.22 -40.04 -10.88
N SER A 276 1.44 -40.23 -11.36
CA SER A 276 2.08 -41.55 -11.47
C SER A 276 2.85 -41.81 -10.17
N LYS A 277 2.73 -43.04 -9.68
CA LYS A 277 3.40 -43.56 -8.47
C LYS A 277 4.92 -43.60 -8.66
N VAL A 278 5.68 -43.23 -7.62
CA VAL A 278 6.82 -44.02 -7.06
C VAL A 278 7.11 -43.52 -5.65
N SER A 279 7.25 -44.49 -4.73
CA SER A 279 7.67 -44.37 -3.34
C SER A 279 9.18 -44.16 -3.20
N GLY A 280 9.61 -43.26 -2.32
CA GLY A 280 11.01 -43.12 -1.92
C GLY A 280 11.16 -42.27 -0.66
N SER A 281 11.44 -42.94 0.46
CA SER A 281 11.78 -42.32 1.74
C SER A 281 13.17 -41.69 1.69
N SER A 282 13.30 -40.41 2.05
CA SER A 282 14.53 -39.95 2.71
C SER A 282 14.26 -38.73 3.60
N SER A 283 14.78 -38.84 4.81
CA SER A 283 14.82 -37.85 5.87
C SER A 283 15.91 -36.81 5.59
N LYS A 284 15.63 -35.51 5.79
CA LYS A 284 16.62 -34.50 6.20
C LYS A 284 15.97 -33.13 6.49
N GLY A 285 16.24 -32.62 7.70
CA GLY A 285 16.37 -31.20 8.03
C GLY A 285 15.12 -30.32 8.02
N LYS A 286 14.36 -30.27 9.13
CA LYS A 286 13.47 -29.13 9.41
C LYS A 286 14.29 -27.90 9.76
N VAL A 287 14.59 -27.05 8.78
CA VAL A 287 14.98 -25.65 9.04
C VAL A 287 13.74 -24.97 9.63
N LYS A 288 13.83 -24.55 10.90
CA LYS A 288 12.77 -23.73 11.53
C LYS A 288 12.70 -22.41 10.75
N ALA A 289 11.62 -22.20 10.01
CA ALA A 289 11.30 -20.89 9.45
C ALA A 289 11.19 -19.88 10.62
N LYS A 290 11.97 -18.80 10.55
CA LYS A 290 11.89 -17.69 11.51
C LYS A 290 10.46 -17.12 11.47
N ALA A 291 9.89 -16.83 12.65
CA ALA A 291 8.58 -16.20 12.75
C ALA A 291 8.59 -14.87 11.97
N ALA A 292 7.46 -14.52 11.34
CA ALA A 292 7.29 -13.22 10.69
C ALA A 292 7.50 -12.10 11.73
N SER A 293 8.21 -11.03 11.36
CA SER A 293 8.45 -9.89 12.25
C SER A 293 7.14 -9.23 12.66
N THR A 294 7.15 -8.64 13.86
CA THR A 294 6.02 -7.83 14.33
C THR A 294 6.05 -6.43 13.69
N HIS A 295 4.90 -5.75 13.64
CA HIS A 295 4.81 -4.38 13.12
C HIS A 295 5.76 -3.40 13.86
N LEU A 296 5.96 -3.59 15.17
CA LEU A 296 6.90 -2.79 15.97
C LEU A 296 8.36 -3.06 15.59
N GLU A 297 8.74 -4.32 15.39
CA GLU A 297 10.08 -4.66 14.91
C GLU A 297 10.35 -4.06 13.52
N ASP A 298 9.35 -4.10 12.63
CA ASP A 298 9.47 -3.50 11.31
C ASP A 298 9.61 -1.97 11.40
N MET A 299 8.84 -1.32 12.27
CA MET A 299 8.93 0.11 12.53
C MET A 299 10.32 0.50 13.05
N GLU A 300 10.87 -0.23 14.04
CA GLU A 300 12.20 0.06 14.58
C GLU A 300 13.31 -0.14 13.55
N ILE A 301 13.18 -1.10 12.63
CA ILE A 301 14.10 -1.23 11.49
C ILE A 301 14.02 -0.01 10.58
N PHE A 302 12.82 0.52 10.30
CA PHE A 302 12.69 1.73 9.50
C PHE A 302 13.30 2.94 10.22
N LYS A 303 13.03 3.13 11.52
CA LYS A 303 13.67 4.21 12.31
C LYS A 303 15.20 4.11 12.29
N ASP A 304 15.73 2.90 12.46
CA ASP A 304 17.17 2.62 12.41
C ASP A 304 17.80 2.98 11.06
N VAL A 305 17.15 2.60 9.94
CA VAL A 305 17.62 2.94 8.59
C VAL A 305 17.46 4.43 8.29
N PHE A 306 16.46 5.06 8.89
CA PHE A 306 16.15 6.47 8.69
C PHE A 306 16.91 7.44 9.60
N ASP A 307 17.74 6.94 10.49
CA ASP A 307 18.57 7.74 11.39
C ASP A 307 19.54 8.65 10.58
N PRO A 308 19.42 9.99 10.69
CA PRO A 308 20.30 10.93 10.01
C PRO A 308 21.79 10.72 10.34
N ALA A 309 22.12 10.27 11.55
CA ALA A 309 23.49 10.00 11.97
C ALA A 309 24.13 8.86 11.15
N LYS A 310 23.31 7.91 10.66
CA LYS A 310 23.75 6.79 9.83
C LYS A 310 23.74 7.11 8.35
N MET A 311 22.87 8.01 7.91
CA MET A 311 22.84 8.46 6.51
C MET A 311 24.01 9.38 6.17
N PHE A 312 24.43 10.21 7.11
CA PHE A 312 25.47 11.21 6.93
C PHE A 312 26.54 11.05 8.03
N PRO A 313 27.33 9.97 8.00
CA PRO A 313 28.44 9.81 8.94
C PRO A 313 29.40 10.99 8.77
N ARG A 314 29.78 11.61 9.89
CA ARG A 314 30.70 12.76 9.93
C ARG A 314 32.11 12.37 9.53
#